data_AF-A0A849WP16-F1
#
_entry.id   AF-A0A849WP16-F1
#
_cell.length_a   1.000
_cell.length_b   1.000
_cell.length_c   1.000
_cell.angle_alpha   90.00
_cell.angle_beta   90.00
_cell.angle_gamma   90.00
#
_symmetry.space_group_name_H-M   'P 1'
#
loop_
_entity.id
_entity.type
_entity.pdbx_description
1 polymer ?
#
loop_
_entity_poly.entity_id
_entity_poly.type
_entity_poly.pdbx_seq_one_letter_code
_entity_poly.pdbx_strand_id
1 'polypeptide(L)'
;MKYLFFFSMLALSIGAHAFESYSGYIQNQGGLKILKKDNLKFTLTAESAEIKTQIDKLKTNDFISGIGIANTNQVLNVQSIDFIGLGQFVGLWLSPMGLFNVANFTDLQIYVPQKDMSLKNPKANMNYSITPGSGNSWVLFLSDEKQIYYSNLYMNERKAVIRFYSTETGAFLSEISMNKLNQ
;
A
#
# COMPACT_ATOMS: atom_id res chain seq x y z
N MET A 1 17.81 -45.48 48.72
CA MET A 1 17.38 -44.10 48.44
C MET A 1 17.98 -43.68 47.10
N LYS A 2 17.12 -43.40 46.11
CA LYS A 2 17.50 -43.09 44.72
C LYS A 2 17.97 -41.64 44.62
N TYR A 3 19.18 -41.42 44.11
CA TYR A 3 19.68 -40.09 43.77
C TYR A 3 19.05 -39.64 42.44
N LEU A 4 18.24 -38.59 42.49
CA LEU A 4 17.65 -37.96 41.32
C LEU A 4 18.69 -37.00 40.71
N PHE A 5 19.24 -37.37 39.55
CA PHE A 5 20.09 -36.48 38.76
C PHE A 5 19.21 -35.41 38.10
N PHE A 6 19.40 -34.15 38.48
CA PHE A 6 18.83 -32.99 37.81
C PHE A 6 19.62 -32.71 36.52
N PHE A 7 18.99 -32.97 35.37
CA PHE A 7 19.49 -32.54 34.07
C PHE A 7 19.27 -31.02 33.92
N SER A 8 20.34 -30.23 33.92
CA SER A 8 20.27 -28.81 33.55
C SER A 8 20.10 -28.71 32.03
N MET A 9 18.87 -28.45 31.57
CA MET A 9 18.63 -28.02 30.19
C MET A 9 19.26 -26.63 30.00
N LEU A 10 20.38 -26.56 29.30
CA LEU A 10 20.84 -25.29 28.71
C LEU A 10 19.81 -24.89 27.65
N ALA A 11 18.95 -23.93 27.97
CA ALA A 11 18.15 -23.25 26.97
C ALA A 11 19.10 -22.35 26.16
N LEU A 12 19.53 -22.83 24.98
CA LEU A 12 20.12 -21.99 23.96
C LEU A 12 19.03 -21.04 23.47
N SER A 13 19.00 -19.82 24.02
CA SER A 13 18.19 -18.73 23.47
C SER A 13 18.81 -18.33 22.13
N ILE A 14 18.37 -18.97 21.05
CA ILE A 14 18.59 -18.47 19.69
C ILE A 14 17.98 -17.07 19.67
N GLY A 15 18.82 -16.06 19.42
CA GLY A 15 18.39 -14.66 19.37
C GLY A 15 17.21 -14.52 18.42
N ALA A 16 16.01 -14.33 18.97
CA ALA A 16 14.86 -13.95 18.18
C ALA A 16 15.15 -12.56 17.65
N HIS A 17 15.53 -12.47 16.37
CA HIS A 17 15.46 -11.20 15.65
C HIS A 17 13.99 -10.80 15.65
N ALA A 18 13.64 -9.86 16.53
CA ALA A 18 12.28 -9.37 16.64
C ALA A 18 11.93 -8.66 15.33
N PHE A 19 10.92 -9.19 14.64
CA PHE A 19 10.26 -8.52 13.54
C PHE A 19 9.54 -7.30 14.11
N GLU A 20 9.98 -6.09 13.75
CA GLU A 20 9.32 -4.86 14.18
C GLU A 20 8.33 -4.41 13.08
N SER A 21 7.11 -4.09 13.49
CA SER A 21 6.17 -3.41 12.61
C SER A 21 6.62 -1.97 12.42
N TYR A 22 6.68 -1.51 11.17
CA TYR A 22 7.02 -0.12 10.85
C TYR A 22 5.88 0.56 10.11
N SER A 23 5.83 1.89 10.21
CA SER A 23 4.94 2.72 9.40
C SER A 23 5.50 4.13 9.26
N GLY A 24 5.21 4.81 8.15
CA GLY A 24 5.66 6.19 7.96
C GLY A 24 5.59 6.66 6.52
N TYR A 25 6.02 7.90 6.31
CA TYR A 25 6.04 8.55 5.00
C TYR A 25 7.41 8.49 4.35
N ILE A 26 7.42 8.32 3.04
CA ILE A 26 8.62 8.30 2.22
C ILE A 26 9.09 9.73 1.95
N GLN A 27 10.40 9.93 2.09
CA GLN A 27 11.12 11.09 1.62
C GLN A 27 12.28 10.66 0.72
N ASN A 28 12.51 11.38 -0.37
CA ASN A 28 13.70 11.19 -1.18
C ASN A 28 14.78 12.19 -0.73
N GLN A 29 15.95 11.72 -0.32
CA GLN A 29 17.09 12.56 0.08
C GLN A 29 18.37 12.06 -0.58
N GLY A 30 18.93 12.82 -1.52
CA GLY A 30 20.19 12.45 -2.19
C GLY A 30 20.15 11.10 -2.92
N GLY A 31 18.99 10.69 -3.45
CA GLY A 31 18.80 9.39 -4.10
C GLY A 31 18.45 8.23 -3.16
N LEU A 32 18.51 8.43 -1.84
CA LEU A 32 18.09 7.46 -0.84
C LEU A 32 16.61 7.60 -0.50
N LYS A 33 15.96 6.46 -0.24
CA LYS A 33 14.59 6.39 0.32
C LYS A 33 14.68 6.43 1.84
N ILE A 34 14.03 7.43 2.42
CA ILE A 34 13.97 7.63 3.87
C ILE A 34 12.53 7.41 4.32
N LEU A 35 12.32 6.55 5.32
CA LEU A 35 11.07 6.46 6.04
C LEU A 35 11.08 7.46 7.19
N LYS A 36 10.14 8.41 7.17
CA LYS A 36 9.93 9.38 8.24
C LYS A 36 8.67 9.02 9.03
N LYS A 37 8.84 8.87 10.34
CA LYS A 37 7.74 8.75 11.30
C LYS A 37 8.01 9.71 12.46
N ASP A 38 7.13 10.68 12.66
CA ASP A 38 7.31 11.73 13.65
C ASP A 38 8.67 12.44 13.50
N ASN A 39 9.52 12.38 14.53
CA ASN A 39 10.89 12.92 14.54
C ASN A 39 11.96 11.89 14.16
N LEU A 40 11.58 10.64 13.90
CA LEU A 40 12.49 9.57 13.49
C LEU A 40 12.59 9.49 11.97
N LYS A 41 13.79 9.19 11.50
CA LYS A 41 14.10 8.95 10.09
C LYS A 41 14.90 7.66 10.00
N PHE A 42 14.54 6.81 9.04
CA PHE A 42 15.26 5.59 8.76
C PHE A 42 15.62 5.53 7.28
N THR A 43 16.88 5.26 6.96
CA THR A 43 17.26 4.90 5.59
C THR A 43 16.72 3.50 5.30
N LEU A 44 16.01 3.34 4.19
CA LEU A 44 15.45 2.06 3.80
C LEU A 44 16.48 1.22 3.05
N THR A 45 16.65 -0.03 3.50
CA THR A 45 17.27 -1.10 2.72
C THR A 45 16.26 -2.22 2.50
N ALA A 46 16.57 -3.15 1.59
CA ALA A 46 15.68 -4.23 1.23
C ALA A 46 16.32 -5.58 1.54
N GLU A 47 15.52 -6.49 2.12
CA GLU A 47 15.92 -7.88 2.35
C GLU A 47 16.11 -8.64 1.02
N SER A 48 15.40 -8.24 -0.03
CA SER A 48 15.42 -8.89 -1.34
C SER A 48 15.35 -7.90 -2.50
N ALA A 49 15.71 -8.36 -3.70
CA ALA A 49 15.60 -7.57 -4.93
C ALA A 49 14.14 -7.19 -5.27
N GLU A 50 13.18 -8.04 -4.89
CA GLU A 50 11.76 -7.75 -5.06
C GLU A 50 11.34 -6.58 -4.18
N ILE A 51 11.65 -6.63 -2.87
CA ILE A 51 11.37 -5.53 -1.95
C ILE A 51 12.08 -4.25 -2.38
N LYS A 52 13.32 -4.35 -2.88
CA LYS A 52 14.05 -3.22 -3.43
C LYS A 52 13.27 -2.56 -4.57
N THR A 53 12.74 -3.35 -5.48
CA THR A 53 11.92 -2.85 -6.61
C THR A 53 10.67 -2.13 -6.11
N GLN A 54 10.02 -2.65 -5.05
CA GLN A 54 8.87 -1.98 -4.45
C GLN A 54 9.24 -0.65 -3.78
N ILE A 55 10.36 -0.61 -3.05
CA ILE A 55 10.89 0.61 -2.42
C ILE A 55 11.28 1.66 -3.46
N ASP A 56 11.90 1.24 -4.57
CA ASP A 56 12.32 2.14 -5.65
C ASP A 56 11.13 2.84 -6.32
N LYS A 57 9.97 2.16 -6.41
CA LYS A 57 8.72 2.72 -6.98
C LYS A 57 8.08 3.81 -6.13
N LEU A 58 8.32 3.82 -4.82
CA LEU A 58 7.69 4.77 -3.89
C LEU A 58 8.17 6.20 -4.18
N LYS A 59 7.27 7.18 -4.03
CA LYS A 59 7.55 8.60 -4.19
C LYS A 59 7.54 9.32 -2.86
N THR A 60 8.04 10.55 -2.85
CA THR A 60 7.92 11.40 -1.66
C THR A 60 6.45 11.62 -1.33
N ASN A 61 6.11 11.56 -0.03
CA ASN A 61 4.76 11.59 0.54
C ASN A 61 3.92 10.32 0.36
N ASP A 62 4.46 9.25 -0.25
CA ASP A 62 3.82 7.95 -0.12
C ASP A 62 3.96 7.46 1.32
N PHE A 63 2.93 6.82 1.85
CA PHE A 63 2.93 6.16 3.15
C PHE A 63 3.15 4.66 2.94
N ILE A 64 3.93 4.02 3.81
CA ILE A 64 4.05 2.56 3.84
C ILE A 64 3.97 2.04 5.27
N SER A 65 3.52 0.79 5.41
CA SER A 65 3.69 0.00 6.62
C SER A 65 3.94 -1.46 6.30
N GLY A 66 4.62 -2.16 7.20
CA GLY A 66 4.91 -3.58 7.04
C GLY A 66 5.87 -4.08 8.11
N ILE A 67 6.66 -5.09 7.77
CA ILE A 67 7.59 -5.77 8.67
C ILE A 67 9.04 -5.49 8.26
N GLY A 68 9.88 -5.16 9.23
CA GLY A 68 11.32 -5.00 9.01
C GLY A 68 12.14 -5.08 10.29
N ILE A 69 13.45 -4.93 10.13
CA ILE A 69 14.42 -4.93 11.23
C ILE A 69 15.16 -3.60 11.20
N ALA A 70 14.92 -2.77 12.22
CA ALA A 70 15.67 -1.54 12.43
C ALA A 70 17.00 -1.82 13.14
N ASN A 71 18.05 -1.10 12.76
CA ASN A 71 19.32 -1.12 13.48
C ASN A 71 19.61 0.22 14.18
N THR A 72 20.66 0.22 15.01
CA THR A 72 21.09 1.40 15.78
C THR A 72 21.57 2.57 14.92
N ASN A 73 21.87 2.35 13.65
CA ASN A 73 22.34 3.36 12.71
C ASN A 73 21.20 4.01 11.91
N GLN A 74 19.95 3.91 12.38
CA GLN A 74 18.77 4.44 11.69
C GLN A 74 18.63 3.86 10.27
N VAL A 75 18.96 2.58 10.10
CA VAL A 75 18.67 1.84 8.88
C VAL A 75 17.56 0.85 9.19
N LEU A 76 16.53 0.83 8.35
CA LEU A 76 15.45 -0.13 8.40
C LEU A 76 15.60 -1.09 7.23
N ASN A 77 15.93 -2.34 7.54
CA ASN A 77 15.91 -3.41 6.56
C ASN A 77 14.46 -3.92 6.39
N VAL A 78 13.85 -3.56 5.28
CA VAL A 78 12.46 -3.88 4.97
C VAL A 78 12.37 -5.32 4.47
N GLN A 79 11.48 -6.10 5.09
CA GLN A 79 11.22 -7.50 4.74
C GLN A 79 9.88 -7.66 4.04
N SER A 80 8.86 -6.90 4.44
CA SER A 80 7.58 -6.80 3.73
C SER A 80 7.05 -5.37 3.71
N ILE A 81 6.23 -5.06 2.71
CA ILE A 81 5.38 -3.87 2.67
C ILE A 81 3.95 -4.40 2.55
N ASP A 82 3.15 -4.20 3.59
CA ASP A 82 1.81 -4.78 3.68
C ASP A 82 0.73 -3.78 3.26
N PHE A 83 1.03 -2.48 3.35
CA PHE A 83 0.13 -1.40 2.97
C PHE A 83 0.88 -0.22 2.36
N ILE A 84 0.28 0.41 1.36
CA ILE A 84 0.80 1.56 0.65
C ILE A 84 -0.28 2.64 0.55
N GLY A 85 0.01 3.83 1.07
CA GLY A 85 -0.78 5.04 0.80
C GLY A 85 -0.10 5.88 -0.26
N LEU A 86 -0.58 5.84 -1.51
CA LEU A 86 0.03 6.61 -2.59
C LEU A 86 -0.35 8.10 -2.48
N GLY A 87 0.60 8.96 -2.12
CA GLY A 87 0.37 10.39 -1.93
C GLY A 87 -0.12 11.06 -3.21
N GLN A 88 0.42 10.67 -4.36
CA GLN A 88 -0.04 11.15 -5.66
C GLN A 88 -1.45 10.66 -6.04
N PHE A 89 -1.98 9.62 -5.41
CA PHE A 89 -3.32 9.09 -5.69
C PHE A 89 -4.41 9.88 -4.97
N VAL A 90 -4.09 10.51 -3.84
CA VAL A 90 -5.02 11.39 -3.13
C VAL A 90 -5.39 12.60 -3.99
N GLY A 91 -6.68 12.94 -4.01
CA GLY A 91 -7.24 14.06 -4.75
C GLY A 91 -8.42 13.70 -5.65
N LEU A 92 -8.76 14.63 -6.54
CA LEU A 92 -9.89 14.52 -7.46
C LEU A 92 -9.44 14.00 -8.83
N TRP A 93 -10.19 13.03 -9.33
CA TRP A 93 -9.92 12.32 -10.58
C TRP A 93 -11.18 12.26 -11.44
N LEU A 94 -11.07 12.65 -12.71
CA LEU A 94 -12.18 12.65 -13.66
C LEU A 94 -12.08 11.46 -14.61
N SER A 95 -13.19 10.76 -14.78
CA SER A 95 -13.39 9.67 -15.73
C SER A 95 -14.66 9.93 -16.54
N PRO A 96 -14.82 9.33 -17.75
CA PRO A 96 -16.13 9.28 -18.41
C PRO A 96 -17.25 8.69 -17.54
N MET A 97 -16.90 7.88 -16.54
CA MET A 97 -17.86 7.29 -15.59
C MET A 97 -18.28 8.23 -14.46
N GLY A 98 -17.52 9.31 -14.22
CA GLY A 98 -17.80 10.25 -13.13
C GLY A 98 -16.55 10.84 -12.48
N LEU A 99 -16.78 11.52 -11.37
CA LEU A 99 -15.75 12.13 -10.54
C LEU A 99 -15.42 11.20 -9.36
N PHE A 100 -14.13 10.89 -9.22
CA PHE A 100 -13.58 10.04 -8.18
C PHE A 100 -12.82 10.95 -7.20
N ASN A 101 -13.24 10.99 -5.94
CA ASN A 101 -12.59 11.71 -4.88
C ASN A 101 -11.88 10.73 -3.94
N VAL A 102 -10.56 10.67 -4.03
CA VAL A 102 -9.70 9.88 -3.14
C VAL A 102 -9.35 10.78 -1.96
N ALA A 103 -10.10 10.66 -0.86
CA ALA A 103 -10.06 11.62 0.24
C ALA A 103 -8.83 11.42 1.15
N ASN A 104 -8.42 10.17 1.34
CA ASN A 104 -7.27 9.75 2.12
C ASN A 104 -6.79 8.39 1.57
N PHE A 105 -5.94 7.66 2.31
CA PHE A 105 -5.37 6.40 1.84
C PHE A 105 -6.30 5.18 1.89
N THR A 106 -7.55 5.34 2.36
CA THR A 106 -8.52 4.25 2.48
C THR A 106 -9.86 4.56 1.86
N ASP A 107 -10.20 5.83 1.67
CA ASP A 107 -11.56 6.26 1.35
C ASP A 107 -11.65 6.80 -0.08
N LEU A 108 -12.55 6.21 -0.87
CA LEU A 108 -12.89 6.63 -2.23
C LEU A 108 -14.38 6.99 -2.29
N GLN A 109 -14.69 8.15 -2.86
CA GLN A 109 -16.05 8.55 -3.17
C GLN A 109 -16.21 8.71 -4.67
N ILE A 110 -17.27 8.13 -5.24
CA ILE A 110 -17.56 8.18 -6.67
C ILE A 110 -18.85 8.95 -6.87
N TYR A 111 -18.77 10.04 -7.64
CA TYR A 111 -19.90 10.86 -8.04
C TYR A 111 -20.22 10.58 -9.50
N VAL A 112 -21.34 9.90 -9.75
CA VAL A 112 -21.76 9.51 -11.09
C VAL A 112 -22.63 10.62 -11.69
N PRO A 113 -22.41 11.03 -12.95
CA PRO A 113 -23.27 12.01 -13.60
C PRO A 113 -24.70 11.48 -13.66
N GLN A 114 -25.67 12.23 -13.15
CA GLN A 114 -27.08 11.89 -13.29
C GLN A 114 -27.46 12.01 -14.77
N LYS A 115 -27.55 10.86 -15.45
CA LYS A 115 -28.20 10.81 -16.78
C LYS A 115 -29.72 10.90 -16.67
N ASP A 116 -30.27 10.62 -15.49
CA ASP A 116 -31.71 10.61 -15.23
C ASP A 116 -31.98 11.15 -13.81
N MET A 117 -32.89 12.11 -13.69
CA MET A 117 -33.17 12.86 -12.44
C MET A 117 -33.84 12.00 -11.34
N SER A 118 -34.02 10.70 -11.58
CA SER A 118 -34.69 9.75 -10.69
C SER A 118 -33.77 9.05 -9.67
N LEU A 119 -32.44 9.11 -9.85
CA LEU A 119 -31.48 8.51 -8.93
C LEU A 119 -31.24 9.41 -7.71
N LYS A 120 -31.86 9.06 -6.58
CA LYS A 120 -31.79 9.79 -5.30
C LYS A 120 -30.38 9.93 -4.69
N ASN A 121 -29.40 9.14 -5.13
CA ASN A 121 -28.03 9.23 -4.61
C ASN A 121 -26.99 9.03 -5.73
N PRO A 122 -26.42 10.10 -6.30
CA PRO A 122 -25.37 10.02 -7.31
C PRO A 122 -23.99 9.71 -6.72
N LYS A 123 -23.93 9.30 -5.44
CA LYS A 123 -22.70 9.12 -4.67
C LYS A 123 -22.59 7.68 -4.17
N ALA A 124 -21.47 7.03 -4.48
CA ALA A 124 -21.05 5.79 -3.87
C ALA A 124 -19.82 6.02 -2.98
N ASN A 125 -19.78 5.43 -1.79
CA ASN A 125 -18.59 5.39 -0.95
C ASN A 125 -17.99 3.99 -1.04
N MET A 126 -16.67 3.91 -1.17
CA MET A 126 -15.92 2.68 -1.22
C MET A 126 -14.71 2.81 -0.30
N ASN A 127 -14.32 1.68 0.28
CA ASN A 127 -13.01 1.56 0.91
C ASN A 127 -12.02 1.00 -0.11
N TYR A 128 -10.75 1.30 0.07
CA TYR A 128 -9.69 0.75 -0.76
C TYR A 128 -8.41 0.49 0.03
N SER A 129 -7.61 -0.44 -0.46
CA SER A 129 -6.28 -0.74 0.06
C SER A 129 -5.32 -1.01 -1.08
N ILE A 130 -4.09 -0.53 -0.97
CA ILE A 130 -3.05 -0.73 -1.98
C ILE A 130 -1.91 -1.52 -1.36
N THR A 131 -1.45 -2.53 -2.09
CA THR A 131 -0.31 -3.37 -1.70
C THR A 131 0.70 -3.46 -2.86
N PRO A 132 1.92 -3.94 -2.61
CA PRO A 132 2.89 -4.17 -3.66
C PRO A 132 2.31 -5.01 -4.82
N GLY A 133 2.53 -4.53 -6.04
CA GLY A 133 2.20 -5.24 -7.28
C GLY A 133 3.44 -5.51 -8.12
N SER A 134 3.29 -6.33 -9.16
CA SER A 134 4.38 -6.65 -10.07
C SER A 134 4.68 -5.50 -11.05
N GLY A 135 5.95 -5.38 -11.45
CA GLY A 135 6.42 -4.34 -12.36
C GLY A 135 6.02 -2.93 -11.92
N ASN A 136 5.45 -2.16 -12.86
CA ASN A 136 5.05 -0.75 -12.64
C ASN A 136 3.63 -0.59 -12.08
N SER A 137 3.01 -1.67 -11.61
CA SER A 137 1.66 -1.65 -11.06
C SER A 137 1.64 -1.78 -9.54
N TRP A 138 0.55 -1.34 -8.94
CA TRP A 138 0.18 -1.66 -7.57
C TRP A 138 -1.02 -2.58 -7.58
N VAL A 139 -1.15 -3.45 -6.58
CA VAL A 139 -2.41 -4.17 -6.36
C VAL A 139 -3.34 -3.24 -5.60
N LEU A 140 -4.58 -3.14 -6.08
CA LEU A 140 -5.64 -2.33 -5.49
C LEU A 140 -6.82 -3.24 -5.16
N PHE A 141 -7.21 -3.27 -3.91
CA PHE A 141 -8.47 -3.84 -3.47
C PHE A 141 -9.46 -2.70 -3.28
N LEU A 142 -10.61 -2.78 -3.94
CA LEU A 142 -11.74 -1.88 -3.73
C LEU A 142 -12.85 -2.67 -3.04
N SER A 143 -13.54 -2.08 -2.09
CA SER A 143 -14.66 -2.74 -1.44
C SER A 143 -15.82 -1.80 -1.18
N ASP A 144 -17.03 -2.35 -1.31
CA ASP A 144 -18.28 -1.75 -0.88
C ASP A 144 -18.96 -2.68 0.14
N GLU A 145 -20.21 -2.42 0.50
CA GLU A 145 -20.98 -3.26 1.44
C GLU A 145 -21.27 -4.68 0.92
N LYS A 146 -21.07 -4.94 -0.38
CA LYS A 146 -21.49 -6.19 -1.04
C LYS A 146 -20.32 -7.07 -1.45
N GLN A 147 -19.22 -6.48 -1.92
CA GLN A 147 -18.12 -7.26 -2.48
C GLN A 147 -16.77 -6.54 -2.46
N ILE A 148 -15.72 -7.33 -2.67
CA ILE A 148 -14.34 -6.87 -2.87
C ILE A 148 -13.96 -7.10 -4.33
N TYR A 149 -13.41 -6.07 -4.95
CA TYR A 149 -12.89 -6.11 -6.31
C TYR A 149 -11.37 -6.16 -6.26
N TYR A 150 -10.79 -7.16 -6.93
CA TYR A 150 -9.34 -7.24 -7.14
C TYR A 150 -8.95 -6.49 -8.40
N SER A 151 -7.92 -5.65 -8.32
CA SER A 151 -7.48 -4.80 -9.42
C SER A 151 -5.99 -4.51 -9.39
N ASN A 152 -5.47 -4.13 -10.56
CA ASN A 152 -4.17 -3.48 -10.66
C ASN A 152 -4.35 -1.98 -10.91
N LEU A 153 -3.58 -1.17 -10.21
CA LEU A 153 -3.49 0.27 -10.39
C LEU A 153 -2.18 0.64 -11.09
N TYR A 154 -2.30 1.28 -12.24
CA TYR A 154 -1.20 1.91 -12.96
C TYR A 154 -1.39 3.41 -12.90
N MET A 155 -0.39 4.15 -12.44
CA MET A 155 -0.57 5.60 -12.32
C MET A 155 0.71 6.41 -12.42
N ASN A 156 0.53 7.67 -12.79
CA ASN A 156 1.47 8.76 -12.59
C ASN A 156 0.73 9.95 -11.97
N GLU A 157 1.36 11.12 -11.95
CA GLU A 157 0.82 12.32 -11.30
C GLU A 157 -0.46 12.87 -11.96
N ARG A 158 -0.71 12.52 -13.23
CA ARG A 158 -1.83 13.06 -14.02
C ARG A 158 -2.85 12.02 -14.45
N LYS A 159 -2.45 10.74 -14.54
CA LYS A 159 -3.30 9.67 -15.06
C LYS A 159 -3.24 8.45 -14.15
N ALA A 160 -4.41 7.88 -13.90
CA ALA A 160 -4.57 6.59 -13.23
C ALA A 160 -5.40 5.66 -14.12
N VAL A 161 -5.05 4.38 -14.12
CA VAL A 161 -5.78 3.31 -14.79
C VAL A 161 -5.94 2.17 -13.81
N ILE A 162 -7.20 1.81 -13.52
CA ILE A 162 -7.56 0.67 -12.69
C ILE A 162 -8.03 -0.44 -13.62
N ARG A 163 -7.39 -1.61 -13.56
CA ARG A 163 -7.77 -2.80 -14.31
C ARG A 163 -8.33 -3.84 -13.37
N PHE A 164 -9.57 -4.26 -13.63
CA PHE A 164 -10.29 -5.23 -12.83
C PHE A 164 -10.08 -6.64 -13.39
N TYR A 165 -9.95 -7.61 -12.50
CA TYR A 165 -9.80 -9.02 -12.86
C TYR A 165 -10.76 -9.90 -12.05
N SER A 166 -11.14 -11.04 -12.63
CA SER A 166 -11.88 -12.06 -11.92
C SER A 166 -11.00 -12.68 -10.83
N THR A 167 -11.50 -12.73 -9.60
CA THR A 167 -10.82 -13.40 -8.48
C THR A 167 -10.81 -14.92 -8.64
N GLU A 168 -11.71 -15.47 -9.47
CA GLU A 168 -11.80 -16.92 -9.71
C GLU A 168 -10.87 -17.39 -10.83
N THR A 169 -10.80 -16.63 -11.93
CA THR A 169 -10.08 -17.06 -13.15
C THR A 169 -8.83 -16.23 -13.46
N GLY A 170 -8.62 -15.09 -12.78
CA GLY A 170 -7.58 -14.13 -13.11
C GLY A 170 -7.80 -13.41 -14.45
N ALA A 171 -8.94 -13.63 -15.12
CA ALA A 171 -9.23 -13.02 -16.41
C ALA A 171 -9.49 -11.51 -16.26
N PHE A 172 -9.00 -10.73 -17.23
CA PHE A 172 -9.31 -9.31 -17.33
C PHE A 172 -10.81 -9.10 -17.53
N LEU A 173 -11.40 -8.17 -16.77
CA LEU A 173 -12.83 -7.85 -16.83
C LEU A 173 -13.09 -6.49 -17.48
N SER A 174 -12.46 -5.44 -16.96
CA SER A 174 -12.68 -4.07 -17.43
C SER A 174 -11.55 -3.15 -16.98
N GLU A 175 -11.50 -1.94 -17.53
CA GLU A 175 -10.61 -0.89 -17.05
C GLU A 175 -11.31 0.46 -16.90
N ILE A 176 -10.88 1.23 -15.90
CA ILE A 176 -11.30 2.60 -15.67
C ILE A 176 -10.06 3.48 -15.81
N SER A 177 -10.09 4.41 -16.76
CA SER A 177 -9.07 5.45 -16.87
C SER A 177 -9.59 6.76 -16.29
N MET A 178 -8.70 7.43 -15.55
CA MET A 178 -8.99 8.68 -14.87
C MET A 178 -7.85 9.68 -15.06
N ASN A 179 -8.19 10.96 -15.18
CA ASN A 179 -7.23 12.05 -15.21
C ASN A 179 -7.35 12.88 -13.93
N LYS A 180 -6.23 13.25 -13.33
CA LYS A 180 -6.23 14.08 -12.13
C LYS A 180 -6.75 15.47 -12.50
N LEU A 181 -7.72 15.98 -11.75
CA LEU A 181 -8.10 17.38 -11.87
C LEU A 181 -7.00 18.20 -11.20
N ASN A 182 -6.36 19.08 -11.97
CA ASN A 182 -5.31 19.95 -11.45
C ASN A 182 -5.87 20.75 -10.25
N GLN A 183 -5.15 20.69 -9.13
CA GLN A 183 -5.26 21.69 -8.06
C GLN A 183 -4.27 22.81 -8.35
#